data_AF-A0A7Y6Y501-F1
#
_entry.id   AF-A0A7Y6Y501-F1
#
_cell.length_a   1.000
_cell.length_b   1.000
_cell.length_c   1.000
_cell.angle_alpha   90.00
_cell.angle_beta   90.00
_cell.angle_gamma   90.00
#
_symmetry.space_group_name_H-M   'P 1'
#
loop_
_entity.id
_entity.type
_entity.pdbx_description
1 polymer ?
#
loop_
_entity_poly.entity_id
_entity_poly.type
_entity_poly.pdbx_seq_one_letter_code
_entity_poly.pdbx_strand_id
1 'polypeptide(L)'
;MKKDSKNIEQFLNDEVRKTSGFSMPKNYLDSVENNFFAKLAEQQFPKSSGYKIPEEYLDSLENSIVAKVGFTTKKETKVITLKNKVLKIVPFAAAASVLVFLALNTFNFKSTSNLTFDSLNNQDLEYWYNTSEINYTDLALVLENEIKYENEFTLTNIQDENIEEYMNSIDNSSILNDLN
;
A
#
# COMPACT_ATOMS: atom_id res chain seq x y z
N MET A 1 18.14 88.25 53.36
CA MET A 1 16.67 88.30 53.25
C MET A 1 16.17 88.17 51.81
N LYS A 2 16.42 89.12 50.87
CA LYS A 2 15.96 88.95 49.45
C LYS A 2 16.74 87.91 48.63
N LYS A 3 17.98 87.61 49.00
CA LYS A 3 18.82 86.61 48.30
C LYS A 3 18.40 85.18 48.64
N ASP A 4 17.96 84.97 49.88
CA ASP A 4 17.62 83.66 50.41
C ASP A 4 16.26 83.17 49.89
N SER A 5 15.27 84.06 49.72
CA SER A 5 13.98 83.71 49.11
C SER A 5 14.11 83.34 47.63
N LYS A 6 14.98 84.04 46.89
CA LYS A 6 15.23 83.78 45.47
C LYS A 6 15.88 82.40 45.25
N ASN A 7 16.74 81.99 46.18
CA ASN A 7 17.37 80.67 46.16
C ASN A 7 16.39 79.54 46.49
N ILE A 8 15.42 79.79 47.38
CA ILE A 8 14.40 78.79 47.74
C ILE A 8 13.39 78.60 46.59
N GLU A 9 12.94 79.69 45.97
CA GLU A 9 12.04 79.59 44.79
C GLU A 9 12.73 78.88 43.62
N GLN A 10 14.02 79.16 43.42
CA GLN A 10 14.82 78.49 42.40
C GLN A 10 15.01 76.99 42.71
N PHE A 11 15.29 76.65 43.98
CA PHE A 11 15.39 75.26 44.44
C PHE A 11 14.06 74.50 44.27
N LEU A 12 12.93 75.09 44.66
CA LEU A 12 11.63 74.44 44.50
C LEU A 12 11.26 74.26 43.03
N ASN A 13 11.54 75.24 42.16
CA ASN A 13 11.29 75.07 40.73
C ASN A 13 12.22 74.03 40.10
N ASP A 14 13.48 73.91 40.52
CA ASP A 14 14.39 72.89 40.02
C ASP A 14 14.01 71.48 40.51
N GLU A 15 13.53 71.34 41.74
CA GLU A 15 13.10 70.06 42.31
C GLU A 15 11.73 69.62 41.76
N VAL A 16 10.80 70.56 41.53
CA VAL A 16 9.47 70.28 40.96
C VAL A 16 9.53 70.06 39.44
N ARG A 17 10.46 70.72 38.72
CA ARG A 17 10.69 70.48 37.27
C ARG A 17 11.44 69.19 36.97
N LYS A 18 12.19 68.64 37.93
CA LYS A 18 12.65 67.25 37.88
C LYS A 18 11.44 66.36 38.14
N THR A 19 10.65 66.17 37.08
CA THR A 19 9.52 65.23 36.95
C THR A 19 9.28 64.48 38.24
N SER A 20 8.37 64.96 39.09
CA SER A 20 7.89 64.16 40.21
C SER A 20 7.63 62.77 39.63
N GLY A 21 8.33 61.74 40.11
CA GLY A 21 8.27 60.38 39.54
C GLY A 21 6.85 59.78 39.58
N PHE A 22 5.90 60.54 40.11
CA PHE A 22 4.48 60.31 40.15
C PHE A 22 3.83 60.88 38.89
N SER A 23 3.99 60.18 37.78
CA SER A 23 3.12 60.37 36.61
C SER A 23 2.02 59.33 36.66
N MET A 24 0.77 59.78 36.59
CA MET A 24 -0.36 58.87 36.54
C MET A 24 -0.49 58.29 35.13
N PRO A 25 -0.77 56.99 34.99
CA PRO A 25 -1.01 56.40 33.67
C PRO A 25 -2.10 57.15 32.91
N LYS A 26 -1.91 57.27 31.60
CA LYS A 26 -2.88 57.90 30.70
C LYS A 26 -4.26 57.25 30.91
N ASN A 27 -5.30 58.07 31.10
CA ASN A 27 -6.70 57.67 31.30
C ASN A 27 -7.00 56.88 32.60
N TYR A 28 -6.13 56.92 33.62
CA TYR A 28 -6.41 56.21 34.88
C TYR A 28 -7.67 56.73 35.59
N LEU A 29 -7.87 58.06 35.67
CA LEU A 29 -9.05 58.63 36.33
C LEU A 29 -10.32 58.34 35.54
N ASP A 30 -10.28 58.48 34.21
CA ASP A 30 -11.40 58.12 33.34
C ASP A 30 -11.80 56.64 33.51
N SER A 31 -10.82 55.74 33.62
CA SER A 31 -11.06 54.31 33.85
C SER A 31 -11.68 54.05 35.23
N VAL A 32 -11.18 54.72 36.28
CA VAL A 32 -11.72 54.59 37.64
C VAL A 32 -13.16 55.11 37.69
N GLU A 33 -13.43 56.25 37.08
CA GLU A 33 -14.76 56.86 37.00
C GLU A 33 -15.75 55.96 36.25
N ASN A 34 -15.37 55.51 35.06
CA ASN A 34 -16.18 54.60 34.26
C ASN A 34 -16.47 53.28 35.01
N ASN A 35 -15.47 52.70 35.68
CA ASN A 35 -15.65 51.48 36.47
C ASN A 35 -16.55 51.71 37.69
N PHE A 36 -16.44 52.86 38.33
CA PHE A 36 -17.30 53.23 39.46
C PHE A 36 -18.77 53.32 39.02
N PHE A 37 -19.06 54.06 37.94
CA PHE A 37 -20.41 54.20 37.42
C PHE A 37 -20.97 52.89 36.84
N ALA A 38 -20.14 52.07 36.19
CA ALA A 38 -20.54 50.75 35.70
C ALA A 38 -20.98 49.85 36.86
N LYS A 39 -20.22 49.80 37.96
CA LYS A 39 -20.58 49.04 39.15
C LYS A 39 -21.83 49.57 39.83
N LEU A 40 -22.03 50.89 39.86
CA LEU A 40 -23.23 51.50 40.42
C LEU A 40 -24.47 51.13 39.61
N ALA A 41 -24.37 51.14 38.26
CA ALA A 41 -25.43 50.70 37.37
C ALA A 41 -25.73 49.21 37.50
N GLU A 42 -24.69 48.37 37.62
CA GLU A 42 -24.82 46.93 37.82
C GLU A 42 -25.57 46.58 39.12
N GLN A 43 -25.36 47.34 40.19
CA GLN A 43 -26.08 47.16 41.47
C GLN A 43 -27.59 47.45 41.36
N GLN A 44 -28.02 48.21 40.36
CA GLN A 44 -29.44 48.47 40.10
C GLN A 44 -30.12 47.32 39.34
N PHE A 45 -29.35 46.37 38.79
CA PHE A 45 -29.92 45.21 38.13
C PHE A 45 -30.53 44.23 39.14
N PRO A 46 -31.69 43.63 38.81
CA PRO A 46 -32.27 42.60 39.66
C PRO A 46 -31.34 41.39 39.75
N LYS A 47 -31.05 40.95 40.99
CA LYS A 47 -30.16 39.81 41.28
C LYS A 47 -30.70 38.46 40.79
N SER A 48 -32.00 38.40 40.52
CA SER A 48 -32.68 37.24 39.94
C SER A 48 -32.80 37.42 38.43
N SER A 49 -32.56 36.37 37.65
CA SER A 49 -32.84 36.39 36.22
C SER A 49 -34.31 36.75 35.99
N GLY A 50 -34.57 37.82 35.23
CA GLY A 50 -35.94 38.25 34.89
C GLY A 50 -36.71 37.24 34.03
N TYR A 51 -36.03 36.19 33.55
CA TYR A 51 -36.62 35.12 32.78
C TYR A 51 -37.12 34.03 33.70
N LYS A 52 -38.45 33.92 33.80
CA LYS A 52 -39.11 32.73 34.36
C LYS A 52 -39.49 31.84 33.19
N ILE A 53 -39.19 30.56 33.29
CA ILE A 53 -39.73 29.57 32.36
C ILE A 53 -41.23 29.42 32.62
N PRO A 54 -42.06 29.12 31.60
CA PRO A 54 -43.44 28.73 31.80
C PRO A 54 -43.56 27.53 32.76
N GLU A 55 -44.65 27.49 33.50
CA GLU A 55 -45.03 26.31 34.28
C GLU A 55 -45.08 25.10 33.33
N GLU A 56 -44.51 23.97 33.74
CA GLU A 56 -44.47 22.71 32.97
C GLU A 56 -43.57 22.69 31.71
N TYR A 57 -42.71 23.70 31.47
CA TYR A 57 -41.79 23.68 30.32
C TYR A 57 -40.85 22.47 30.35
N LEU A 58 -40.27 22.14 31.50
CA LEU A 58 -39.35 21.00 31.62
C LEU A 58 -40.09 19.66 31.51
N ASP A 59 -41.30 19.58 32.07
CA ASP A 59 -42.13 18.37 32.02
C ASP A 59 -42.59 18.07 30.58
N SER A 60 -43.01 19.09 29.84
CA SER A 60 -43.39 18.94 28.42
C SER A 60 -42.19 18.64 27.51
N LEU A 61 -41.03 19.23 27.80
CA LEU A 61 -39.78 18.96 27.08
C LEU A 61 -39.34 17.51 27.25
N GLU A 62 -39.37 16.99 28.47
CA GLU A 62 -39.03 15.59 28.76
C GLU A 62 -39.93 14.63 27.98
N ASN A 63 -41.26 14.86 28.05
CA ASN A 63 -42.23 14.07 27.31
C ASN A 63 -42.00 14.13 25.79
N SER A 64 -41.69 15.32 25.25
CA SER A 64 -41.39 15.50 23.83
C SER A 64 -40.11 14.79 23.41
N ILE A 65 -39.07 14.77 24.26
CA ILE A 65 -37.83 14.05 23.99
C ILE A 65 -38.13 12.56 23.96
N VAL A 66 -38.74 12.01 25.00
CA VAL A 66 -39.05 10.57 25.10
C VAL A 66 -39.90 10.08 23.91
N ALA A 67 -40.90 10.86 23.50
CA ALA A 67 -41.73 10.56 22.33
C ALA A 67 -40.91 10.53 21.02
N LYS A 68 -39.89 11.39 20.90
CA LYS A 68 -39.06 11.52 19.69
C LYS A 68 -37.90 10.53 19.64
N VAL A 69 -37.31 10.15 20.78
CA VAL A 69 -36.19 9.19 20.83
C VAL A 69 -36.68 7.74 20.80
N GLY A 70 -37.99 7.49 20.89
CA GLY A 70 -38.57 6.18 20.57
C GLY A 70 -38.21 5.07 21.55
N PHE A 71 -38.06 5.37 22.84
CA PHE A 71 -37.81 4.36 23.88
C PHE A 71 -38.94 3.33 24.02
N THR A 72 -40.13 3.62 23.48
CA THR A 72 -41.34 2.79 23.60
C THR A 72 -41.46 1.71 22.53
N THR A 73 -40.69 1.80 21.43
CA THR A 73 -40.69 0.77 20.38
C THR A 73 -39.27 0.30 20.15
N LYS A 74 -38.76 -0.56 21.04
CA LYS A 74 -37.64 -1.44 20.70
C LYS A 74 -38.08 -2.26 19.48
N LYS A 75 -37.70 -1.81 18.29
CA LYS A 75 -37.75 -2.63 17.08
C LYS A 75 -36.98 -3.89 17.42
N GLU A 76 -37.68 -5.01 17.57
CA GLU A 76 -37.05 -6.30 17.86
C GLU A 76 -36.20 -6.69 16.65
N THR A 77 -34.98 -6.17 16.61
CA THR A 77 -33.98 -6.61 15.65
C THR A 77 -33.60 -8.01 16.08
N LYS A 78 -33.90 -9.00 15.23
CA LYS A 78 -33.50 -10.39 15.42
C LYS A 78 -31.97 -10.46 15.51
N VAL A 79 -31.45 -10.38 16.74
CA VAL A 79 -30.03 -10.53 17.03
C VAL A 79 -29.68 -12.00 16.86
N ILE A 80 -28.94 -12.31 15.80
CA ILE A 80 -28.38 -13.64 15.59
C ILE A 80 -27.04 -13.74 16.30
N THR A 81 -26.89 -14.72 17.19
CA THR A 81 -25.63 -14.97 17.90
C THR A 81 -24.62 -15.64 16.97
N LEU A 82 -23.51 -14.95 16.70
CA LEU A 82 -22.46 -15.42 15.78
C LEU A 82 -21.84 -16.76 16.24
N LYS A 83 -21.74 -16.97 17.55
CA LYS A 83 -21.18 -18.19 18.17
C LYS A 83 -21.84 -19.47 17.65
N ASN A 84 -23.18 -19.48 17.53
CA ASN A 84 -23.92 -20.67 17.11
C ASN A 84 -23.74 -21.01 15.63
N LYS A 85 -23.45 -20.01 14.78
CA LYS A 85 -23.16 -20.23 13.36
C LYS A 85 -21.72 -20.69 13.16
N VAL A 86 -20.77 -20.02 13.81
CA VAL A 86 -19.34 -20.38 13.70
C VAL A 86 -19.11 -21.80 14.21
N LEU A 87 -19.68 -22.17 15.37
CA LEU A 87 -19.50 -23.49 15.96
C LEU A 87 -20.04 -24.63 15.08
N LYS A 88 -21.02 -24.37 14.21
CA LYS A 88 -21.53 -25.34 13.22
C LYS A 88 -20.62 -25.49 11.99
N ILE A 89 -19.82 -24.48 11.67
CA ILE A 89 -18.92 -24.47 10.50
C ILE A 89 -17.54 -25.04 10.83
N VAL A 90 -17.11 -24.95 12.10
CA VAL A 90 -15.82 -25.49 12.60
C VAL A 90 -15.53 -26.93 12.16
N PRO A 91 -16.44 -27.92 12.30
CA PRO A 91 -16.11 -29.30 11.90
C PRO A 91 -15.92 -29.46 10.38
N PHE A 92 -16.67 -28.70 9.57
CA PHE A 92 -16.51 -28.72 8.10
C PHE A 92 -15.18 -28.08 7.68
N ALA A 93 -14.83 -26.94 8.28
CA ALA A 93 -13.57 -26.25 8.02
C ALA A 93 -12.35 -27.08 8.47
N ALA A 94 -12.46 -27.80 9.59
CA ALA A 94 -11.43 -28.72 10.05
C ALA A 94 -11.24 -29.89 9.08
N ALA A 95 -12.33 -30.54 8.64
CA ALA A 95 -12.25 -31.62 7.66
C ALA A 95 -11.65 -31.16 6.31
N ALA A 96 -12.09 -30.01 5.80
CA ALA A 96 -11.54 -29.42 4.58
C ALA A 96 -10.05 -29.09 4.72
N SER A 97 -9.64 -28.53 5.85
CA SER A 97 -8.22 -28.23 6.13
C SER A 97 -7.37 -29.51 6.17
N VAL A 98 -7.89 -30.59 6.75
CA VAL A 98 -7.20 -31.90 6.75
C VAL A 98 -7.10 -32.46 5.33
N LEU A 99 -8.17 -32.39 4.53
CA LEU A 99 -8.14 -32.83 3.13
C LEU A 99 -7.14 -32.02 2.30
N VAL A 100 -7.11 -30.70 2.46
CA VAL A 100 -6.14 -29.82 1.78
C VAL A 100 -4.72 -30.12 2.23
N PHE A 101 -4.51 -30.32 3.53
CA PHE A 101 -3.20 -30.67 4.08
C PHE A 101 -2.70 -32.01 3.51
N LEU A 102 -3.55 -33.03 3.48
CA LEU A 102 -3.23 -34.32 2.88
C LEU A 102 -3.01 -34.19 1.36
N ALA A 103 -3.84 -33.42 0.65
CA ALA A 103 -3.68 -33.19 -0.77
C ALA A 103 -2.34 -32.51 -1.07
N LEU A 104 -1.97 -31.45 -0.34
CA LEU A 104 -0.70 -30.76 -0.54
C LEU A 104 0.52 -31.62 -0.15
N ASN A 105 0.38 -32.48 0.87
CA ASN A 105 1.50 -33.31 1.34
C ASN A 105 1.70 -34.57 0.48
N THR A 106 0.62 -35.15 -0.05
CA THR A 106 0.67 -36.37 -0.88
C THR A 106 0.90 -36.06 -2.37
N PHE A 107 0.38 -34.93 -2.85
CA PHE A 107 0.50 -34.52 -4.24
C PHE A 107 1.82 -33.77 -4.44
N ASN A 108 2.89 -34.52 -4.67
CA ASN A 108 4.12 -33.97 -5.25
C ASN A 108 3.77 -33.51 -6.67
N PHE A 109 3.39 -32.23 -6.83
CA PHE A 109 3.40 -31.56 -8.13
C PHE A 109 4.81 -31.76 -8.67
N LYS A 110 4.99 -32.69 -9.62
CA LYS A 110 6.27 -32.90 -10.28
C LYS A 110 6.69 -31.53 -10.79
N SER A 111 7.75 -30.99 -10.19
CA SER A 111 8.48 -29.87 -10.75
C SER A 111 8.68 -30.19 -12.22
N THR A 112 8.31 -29.25 -13.09
CA THR A 112 8.58 -29.33 -14.52
C THR A 112 10.01 -29.81 -14.69
N SER A 113 10.19 -31.08 -15.05
CA SER A 113 11.49 -31.57 -15.45
C SER A 113 11.83 -30.73 -16.66
N ASN A 114 12.82 -29.86 -16.53
CA ASN A 114 13.30 -29.07 -17.66
C ASN A 114 13.65 -30.07 -18.76
N LEU A 115 12.88 -30.08 -19.84
CA LEU A 115 13.09 -30.97 -20.97
C LEU A 115 14.41 -30.54 -21.61
N THR A 116 15.47 -31.28 -21.32
CA THR A 116 16.79 -31.09 -21.95
C THR A 116 16.98 -32.15 -23.04
N PHE A 117 17.82 -31.85 -24.03
CA PHE A 117 18.14 -32.79 -25.11
C PHE A 117 18.70 -34.13 -24.58
N ASP A 118 19.36 -34.12 -23.43
CA ASP A 118 19.87 -35.32 -22.74
C ASP A 118 18.76 -36.30 -22.28
N SER A 119 17.49 -35.85 -22.24
CA SER A 119 16.35 -36.68 -21.86
C SER A 119 15.74 -37.46 -23.03
N LEU A 120 16.22 -37.24 -24.26
CA LEU A 120 15.77 -37.95 -25.45
C LEU A 120 16.45 -39.32 -25.55
N ASN A 121 15.65 -40.37 -25.73
CA ASN A 121 16.17 -41.72 -25.99
C ASN A 121 16.48 -41.87 -27.50
N ASN A 122 17.56 -42.57 -27.83
CA ASN A 122 17.93 -42.87 -29.23
C ASN A 122 16.80 -43.58 -30.00
N GLN A 123 16.01 -44.42 -29.33
CA GLN A 123 14.88 -45.09 -29.97
C GLN A 123 13.79 -44.12 -30.42
N ASP A 124 13.56 -43.05 -29.66
CA ASP A 124 12.57 -42.02 -30.00
C ASP A 124 13.09 -41.14 -31.14
N LEU A 125 14.40 -40.84 -31.16
CA LEU A 125 15.06 -40.14 -32.25
C LEU A 125 15.02 -40.94 -33.55
N GLU A 126 15.31 -42.23 -33.48
CA GLU A 126 15.29 -43.13 -34.63
C GLU A 126 13.85 -43.32 -35.16
N TYR A 127 12.86 -43.42 -34.27
CA TYR A 127 11.46 -43.41 -34.65
C TYR A 127 11.06 -42.09 -35.34
N TRP A 128 11.46 -40.94 -34.78
CA TRP A 128 11.22 -39.64 -35.40
C TRP A 128 11.86 -39.55 -36.78
N TYR A 129 13.13 -39.94 -36.92
CA TYR A 129 13.84 -39.94 -38.20
C TYR A 129 13.13 -40.80 -39.26
N ASN A 130 12.73 -42.02 -38.90
CA ASN A 130 12.08 -42.95 -39.84
C ASN A 130 10.64 -42.56 -40.19
N THR A 131 9.95 -41.81 -39.33
CA THR A 131 8.58 -41.34 -39.58
C THR A 131 8.51 -39.95 -40.18
N SER A 132 9.59 -39.19 -40.08
CA SER A 132 9.72 -37.88 -40.68
C SER A 132 10.00 -38.01 -42.17
N GLU A 133 9.20 -37.34 -43.01
CA GLU A 133 9.45 -37.23 -44.45
C GLU A 133 10.50 -36.13 -44.71
N ILE A 134 11.69 -36.28 -44.11
CA ILE A 134 12.78 -35.32 -44.30
C ILE A 134 13.37 -35.52 -45.69
N ASN A 135 13.18 -34.54 -46.57
CA ASN A 135 13.81 -34.53 -47.87
C ASN A 135 15.28 -34.10 -47.74
N TYR A 136 16.18 -34.79 -48.45
CA TYR A 136 17.60 -34.41 -48.53
C TYR A 136 17.79 -32.95 -48.97
N THR A 137 16.93 -32.42 -49.84
CA THR A 137 16.98 -31.02 -50.25
C THR A 137 16.72 -30.05 -49.10
N ASP A 138 15.81 -30.41 -48.18
CA ASP A 138 15.48 -29.59 -47.03
C ASP A 138 16.61 -29.60 -46.00
N LEU A 139 17.26 -30.75 -45.81
CA LEU A 139 18.48 -30.85 -45.01
C LEU A 139 19.61 -30.02 -45.59
N ALA A 140 19.81 -30.07 -46.91
CA ALA A 140 20.86 -29.30 -47.58
C ALA A 140 20.64 -27.79 -47.41
N LEU A 141 19.40 -27.30 -47.48
CA LEU A 141 19.08 -25.88 -47.28
C LEU A 141 19.35 -25.42 -45.84
N VAL A 142 19.02 -26.25 -44.84
CA VAL A 142 19.29 -25.94 -43.43
C VAL A 142 20.79 -25.99 -43.14
N LEU A 143 21.48 -27.03 -43.60
CA LEU A 143 22.93 -27.21 -43.45
C LEU A 143 23.73 -26.14 -44.18
N GLU A 144 23.37 -25.76 -45.40
CA GLU A 144 24.04 -24.69 -46.14
C GLU A 144 23.98 -23.37 -45.37
N ASN A 145 22.86 -23.12 -44.68
CA ASN A 145 22.66 -21.88 -43.93
C ASN A 145 23.37 -21.89 -42.57
N GLU A 146 23.56 -23.06 -41.94
CA GLU A 146 24.38 -23.21 -40.72
C GLU A 146 25.89 -23.19 -41.02
N ILE A 147 26.34 -23.92 -42.05
CA ILE A 147 27.74 -24.02 -42.45
C ILE A 147 28.30 -22.66 -42.89
N LYS A 148 27.46 -21.74 -43.38
CA LYS A 148 27.88 -20.40 -43.80
C LYS A 148 28.43 -19.53 -42.65
N TYR A 149 28.15 -19.88 -41.39
CA TYR A 149 28.55 -19.10 -40.21
C TYR A 149 29.68 -19.75 -39.39
N GLU A 150 30.02 -21.01 -39.63
CA GLU A 150 31.26 -21.60 -39.12
C GLU A 150 32.36 -21.46 -40.18
N ASN A 151 33.20 -20.44 -40.00
CA ASN A 151 34.47 -20.34 -40.69
C ASN A 151 35.27 -21.63 -40.49
N GLU A 152 35.87 -22.11 -41.58
CA GLU A 152 36.74 -23.28 -41.63
C GLU A 152 36.03 -24.61 -41.33
N PHE A 153 35.47 -25.23 -42.39
CA PHE A 153 35.76 -26.65 -42.57
C PHE A 153 37.28 -26.79 -42.44
N THR A 154 37.76 -27.18 -41.27
CA THR A 154 39.10 -27.75 -41.15
C THR A 154 39.00 -29.07 -41.90
N LEU A 155 39.18 -29.00 -43.22
CA LEU A 155 39.58 -30.12 -44.03
C LEU A 155 40.89 -30.59 -43.39
N THR A 156 40.77 -31.50 -42.42
CA THR A 156 41.82 -32.45 -42.10
C THR A 156 42.41 -32.86 -43.44
N ASN A 157 43.73 -32.75 -43.62
CA ASN A 157 44.37 -33.06 -44.89
C ASN A 157 44.06 -34.53 -45.25
N ILE A 158 42.97 -34.75 -46.00
CA ILE A 158 42.50 -36.08 -46.35
C ILE A 158 43.48 -36.54 -47.42
N GLN A 159 44.30 -37.53 -47.07
CA GLN A 159 45.24 -38.11 -48.02
C GLN A 159 44.46 -38.93 -49.05
N ASP A 160 44.85 -38.82 -50.32
CA ASP A 160 44.16 -39.49 -51.44
C ASP A 160 44.02 -41.01 -51.22
N GLU A 161 44.99 -41.64 -50.56
CA GLU A 161 44.99 -43.06 -50.22
C GLU A 161 43.80 -43.45 -49.31
N ASN A 162 43.43 -42.57 -48.37
CA ASN A 162 42.29 -42.80 -47.49
C ASN A 162 40.95 -42.66 -48.23
N ILE A 163 40.90 -41.80 -49.25
CA ILE A 163 39.71 -41.64 -50.11
C ILE A 163 39.57 -42.86 -51.01
N GLU A 164 40.68 -43.32 -51.60
CA GLU A 164 40.70 -44.49 -52.47
C GLU A 164 40.32 -45.77 -51.70
N GLU A 165 40.85 -45.95 -50.49
CA GLU A 165 40.48 -47.07 -49.61
C GLU A 165 39.01 -46.99 -49.18
N TYR A 166 38.50 -45.80 -48.86
CA TYR A 166 37.08 -45.62 -48.57
C TYR A 166 36.19 -45.93 -49.79
N MET A 167 36.53 -45.42 -50.97
CA MET A 167 35.77 -45.69 -52.20
C MET A 167 35.77 -47.17 -52.57
N ASN A 168 36.88 -47.86 -52.32
CA ASN A 168 36.98 -49.31 -52.53
C ASN A 168 36.28 -50.12 -51.43
N SER A 169 36.08 -49.55 -50.24
CA SER A 169 35.32 -50.17 -49.15
C SER A 169 33.81 -50.11 -49.38
N ILE A 170 33.35 -49.18 -50.23
CA ILE A 170 31.93 -49.10 -50.63
C ILE A 170 31.64 -50.24 -51.61
N ASP A 171 30.69 -51.09 -51.23
CA ASP A 171 30.21 -52.15 -52.11
C ASP A 171 29.40 -51.55 -53.27
N ASN A 172 30.05 -51.43 -54.44
CA ASN A 172 29.47 -50.93 -55.69
C ASN A 172 28.23 -51.69 -56.17
N SER A 173 27.89 -52.84 -55.55
CA SER A 173 26.65 -53.56 -55.82
C SER A 173 25.40 -52.70 -55.55
N SER A 174 25.47 -51.78 -54.58
CA SER A 174 24.40 -50.84 -54.26
C SER A 174 24.24 -49.73 -55.30
N ILE A 175 25.35 -49.12 -55.75
CA ILE A 175 25.35 -48.02 -56.73
C ILE A 175 24.91 -48.49 -58.13
N LEU A 176 25.25 -49.74 -58.50
CA LEU A 176 24.84 -50.32 -59.78
C LEU A 176 23.35 -50.72 -59.82
N ASN A 177 22.73 -50.98 -58.66
CA ASN A 177 21.30 -51.27 -58.59
C ASN A 177 20.42 -50.02 -58.76
N ASP A 178 20.94 -48.82 -58.48
CA ASP A 178 20.22 -47.55 -58.64
C ASP A 178 20.31 -46.98 -60.07
N LEU A 179 21.12 -47.57 -60.97
CA LEU A 179 21.27 -47.17 -62.37
C LEU A 179 20.42 -48.01 -63.36
N ASN A 180 19.46 -48.79 -62.85
CA ASN A 180 18.48 -49.55 -63.63
C ASN A 180 17.06 -49.32 -63.10
#